data_AF-A0A414QEZ9-F1
#
_entry.id   AF-A0A414QEZ9-F1
#
_cell.length_a   1.000
_cell.length_b   1.000
_cell.length_c   1.000
_cell.angle_alpha   90.00
_cell.angle_beta   90.00
_cell.angle_gamma   90.00
#
_symmetry.space_group_name_H-M   'P 1'
#
loop_
_entity.id
_entity.type
_entity.pdbx_description
1 polymer ?
#
loop_
_entity_poly.entity_id
_entity_poly.type
_entity_poly.pdbx_seq_one_letter_code
_entity_poly.pdbx_strand_id
1 'polypeptide(L)'
;MFQAYTPEELKKALEKAGYEVKPLGRGSLKGIPFEEGGGFRVSYDGDGYLQYHPETNSHHGEAYYKTSSGRTGTKRYNLNGDEKND
;
A
#
# COMPACT_ATOMS: atom_id res chain seq x y z
N MET A 1 -2.71 11.34 6.27
CA MET A 1 -2.02 10.14 6.77
C MET A 1 -0.84 9.76 5.88
N PHE A 2 -1.02 9.72 4.55
CA PHE A 2 0.07 9.37 3.60
C PHE A 2 1.01 10.54 3.21
N GLN A 3 0.60 11.80 3.35
CA GLN A 3 1.49 12.96 3.08
C GLN A 3 2.72 13.04 4.00
N ALA A 4 2.66 12.41 5.16
CA ALA A 4 3.73 12.51 6.17
C ALA A 4 4.90 11.56 5.91
N TYR A 5 4.74 10.60 4.98
CA TYR A 5 5.71 9.53 4.76
C TYR A 5 5.87 9.23 3.28
N THR A 6 7.11 9.12 2.81
CA THR A 6 7.40 8.39 1.58
C THR A 6 6.98 6.92 1.73
N PRO A 7 6.73 6.18 0.62
CA PRO A 7 6.40 4.75 0.70
C PRO A 7 7.43 3.92 1.48
N GLU A 8 8.72 4.27 1.36
CA GLU A 8 9.80 3.63 2.09
C GLU A 8 9.71 3.90 3.60
N GLU A 9 9.50 5.15 3.99
CA GLU A 9 9.36 5.51 5.41
C GLU A 9 8.11 4.89 6.03
N LEU A 10 7.01 4.81 5.28
CA LEU A 10 5.80 4.13 5.73
C LEU A 10 6.05 2.64 5.95
N LYS A 11 6.74 1.97 5.02
CA LYS A 11 7.16 0.57 5.18
C LYS A 11 7.97 0.39 6.47
N LYS A 12 9.01 1.22 6.67
CA LYS A 12 9.86 1.16 7.87
C LYS A 12 9.08 1.44 9.15
N ALA A 13 8.14 2.40 9.13
CA ALA A 13 7.31 2.72 10.28
C ALA A 13 6.38 1.56 10.64
N LEU A 14 5.80 0.87 9.65
CA LEU A 14 4.96 -0.31 9.86
C LEU A 14 5.78 -1.47 10.44
N GLU A 15 6.97 -1.75 9.89
CA GLU A 15 7.89 -2.78 10.42
C GLU A 15 8.29 -2.45 11.86
N LYS A 16 8.65 -1.19 12.16
CA LYS A 16 9.02 -0.73 13.50
C LYS A 16 7.86 -0.82 14.49
N ALA A 17 6.63 -0.62 14.03
CA ALA A 17 5.43 -0.79 14.84
C ALA A 17 5.04 -2.27 15.06
N GLY A 18 5.80 -3.22 14.50
CA GLY A 18 5.59 -4.66 14.67
C GLY A 18 4.62 -5.28 13.68
N TYR A 19 4.23 -4.54 12.63
CA TYR A 19 3.40 -5.10 11.57
C TYR A 19 4.23 -5.98 10.63
N GLU A 20 3.62 -7.07 10.19
CA GLU A 20 4.21 -7.95 9.19
C GLU A 20 4.01 -7.37 7.78
N VAL A 21 5.06 -6.77 7.22
CA VAL A 21 5.06 -6.23 5.86
C VAL A 21 5.46 -7.29 4.86
N LYS A 22 4.58 -7.57 3.89
CA LYS A 22 4.80 -8.58 2.84
C LYS A 22 4.77 -7.96 1.45
N PRO A 23 5.41 -8.59 0.45
CA PRO A 23 5.17 -8.27 -0.96
C PRO A 23 3.70 -8.42 -1.34
N LEU A 24 3.29 -7.73 -2.42
CA LEU A 24 1.94 -7.86 -2.98
C LEU A 24 1.58 -9.32 -3.26
N GLY A 25 0.37 -9.71 -2.88
CA GLY A 25 -0.12 -11.09 -3.03
C GLY A 25 -0.72 -11.41 -4.41
N ARG A 26 -0.97 -10.40 -5.25
CA ARG A 26 -1.65 -10.51 -6.55
C ARG A 26 -1.15 -9.42 -7.52
N GLY A 27 -1.47 -9.59 -8.81
CA GLY A 27 -1.11 -8.67 -9.88
C GLY A 27 0.25 -8.96 -10.51
N SER A 28 0.71 -8.07 -11.40
CA SER A 28 1.99 -8.15 -12.10
C SER A 28 3.20 -8.06 -11.17
N LEU A 29 3.07 -7.36 -10.04
CA LEU A 29 4.12 -7.16 -9.04
C LEU A 29 4.04 -8.18 -7.88
N LYS A 30 3.33 -9.30 -8.07
CA LYS A 30 3.16 -10.30 -7.02
C LYS A 30 4.52 -10.89 -6.62
N GLY A 31 4.80 -10.89 -5.32
CA GLY A 31 6.02 -11.50 -4.77
C GLY A 31 7.30 -10.71 -4.98
N ILE A 32 7.25 -9.58 -5.69
CA ILE A 32 8.41 -8.70 -5.88
C ILE A 32 8.58 -7.85 -4.61
N PRO A 33 9.75 -7.89 -3.94
CA PRO A 33 10.05 -7.03 -2.80
C PRO A 33 9.94 -5.54 -3.14
N PHE A 34 9.66 -4.71 -2.13
CA PHE A 34 9.57 -3.25 -2.33
C PHE A 34 10.89 -2.68 -2.84
N GLU A 35 12.00 -3.19 -2.33
CA GLU A 35 13.37 -2.82 -2.67
C GLU A 35 13.74 -3.14 -4.13
N GLU A 36 13.00 -4.05 -4.77
CA GLU A 36 13.15 -4.42 -6.19
C GLU A 36 12.13 -3.71 -7.10
N GLY A 37 11.45 -2.67 -6.59
CA GLY A 37 10.41 -1.93 -7.32
C GLY A 37 9.01 -2.56 -7.24
N GLY A 38 8.82 -3.53 -6.35
CA GLY A 38 7.52 -4.10 -6.03
C GLY A 38 6.68 -3.21 -5.09
N GLY A 39 5.44 -3.64 -4.85
CA GLY A 39 4.60 -3.06 -3.82
C GLY A 39 4.66 -3.86 -2.51
N PHE A 40 4.05 -3.32 -1.47
CA PHE A 40 3.91 -4.03 -0.19
C PHE A 40 2.47 -4.06 0.30
N ARG A 41 2.21 -4.95 1.24
CA ARG A 41 0.92 -5.12 1.91
C ARG A 41 1.08 -5.39 3.39
N VAL A 42 0.08 -4.96 4.16
CA VAL A 42 0.01 -5.13 5.60
C VAL A 42 -1.43 -5.40 6.00
N SER A 43 -1.62 -6.39 6.87
CA SER A 43 -2.88 -6.55 7.61
C SER A 43 -2.76 -5.84 8.95
N TYR A 44 -3.78 -5.06 9.33
CA TYR A 44 -3.84 -4.30 10.58
C TYR A 44 -5.26 -4.40 11.17
N ASP A 45 -5.40 -4.17 12.48
CA ASP A 45 -6.70 -4.13 13.18
C ASP A 45 -7.65 -5.32 12.90
N GLY A 46 -7.11 -6.50 12.60
CA GLY A 46 -7.87 -7.73 12.32
C GLY A 46 -8.37 -7.82 10.87
N ASP A 47 -9.25 -6.92 10.45
CA ASP A 47 -9.85 -6.90 9.10
C ASP A 47 -9.30 -5.78 8.20
N GLY A 48 -8.51 -4.87 8.76
CA GLY A 48 -7.83 -3.81 8.06
C GLY A 48 -6.72 -4.34 7.17
N TYR A 49 -6.63 -3.80 5.96
CA TYR A 49 -5.62 -4.19 5.00
C TYR A 49 -5.14 -2.97 4.22
N LEU A 50 -3.83 -2.77 4.18
CA LEU A 50 -3.16 -1.69 3.47
C LEU A 50 -2.30 -2.31 2.37
N GLN A 51 -2.32 -1.71 1.19
CA GLN A 51 -1.42 -2.01 0.08
C GLN A 51 -0.82 -0.73 -0.47
N TYR A 52 0.47 -0.76 -0.77
CA TYR A 52 1.13 0.22 -1.61
C TYR A 52 1.38 -0.40 -2.99
N HIS A 53 1.02 0.35 -4.02
CA HIS A 53 1.27 0.01 -5.42
C HIS A 53 2.19 1.07 -6.02
N PRO A 54 3.39 0.71 -6.49
CA PRO A 54 4.27 1.64 -7.19
C PRO A 54 3.72 1.97 -8.59
N GLU A 55 4.23 3.03 -9.18
CA GLU A 55 3.89 3.47 -10.54
C GLU A 55 4.27 2.43 -11.60
N THR A 56 5.34 1.66 -11.34
CA THR A 56 5.83 0.62 -12.25
C THR A 56 4.73 -0.40 -12.55
N ASN A 57 4.35 -0.53 -13.83
CA ASN A 57 3.21 -1.37 -14.28
C ASN A 57 1.83 -0.95 -13.71
N SER A 58 1.66 0.28 -13.23
CA SER A 58 0.37 0.84 -12.89
C SER A 58 -0.41 1.20 -14.16
N HIS A 59 -1.60 0.62 -14.33
CA HIS A 59 -2.52 1.01 -15.41
C HIS A 59 -2.93 2.50 -15.35
N HIS A 60 -2.76 3.14 -14.20
CA HIS A 60 -3.11 4.54 -13.98
C HIS A 60 -1.90 5.49 -14.05
N GLY A 61 -0.70 4.98 -14.36
CA GLY A 61 0.51 5.79 -14.50
C GLY A 61 0.97 6.49 -13.21
N GLU A 62 0.45 6.10 -12.05
CA GLU A 62 0.76 6.72 -10.77
C GLU A 62 0.82 5.68 -9.65
N ALA A 63 1.68 5.93 -8.65
CA ALA A 63 1.71 5.17 -7.41
C ALA A 63 0.52 5.53 -6.51
N TYR A 64 0.01 4.55 -5.76
CA TYR A 64 -1.16 4.74 -4.91
C TYR A 64 -1.18 3.79 -3.71
N TYR A 65 -1.93 4.18 -2.70
CA TYR A 65 -2.28 3.33 -1.56
C TYR A 65 -3.70 2.81 -1.71
N LYS A 66 -3.94 1.60 -1.23
CA LYS A 66 -5.27 0.98 -1.17
C LYS A 66 -5.50 0.44 0.22
N THR A 67 -6.56 0.91 0.87
CA THR A 67 -7.02 0.36 2.14
C THR A 67 -8.30 -0.43 1.92
N SER A 68 -8.46 -1.56 2.61
CA SER A 68 -9.73 -2.27 2.67
C SER A 68 -10.03 -2.72 4.08
N SER A 69 -11.27 -2.56 4.52
CA SER A 69 -11.80 -3.18 5.74
C SER A 69 -13.25 -3.59 5.53
N GLY A 70 -13.78 -4.48 6.37
CA GLY A 70 -15.20 -4.84 6.34
C GLY A 70 -16.12 -3.65 6.65
N ARG A 71 -15.63 -2.67 7.42
CA ARG A 71 -16.40 -1.48 7.82
C ARG A 71 -16.41 -0.38 6.76
N THR A 72 -15.27 -0.11 6.12
CA THR A 72 -15.10 1.03 5.20
C THR A 72 -15.07 0.64 3.73
N GLY A 73 -15.13 -0.66 3.43
CA GLY A 73 -14.97 -1.15 2.06
C GLY A 73 -13.55 -0.92 1.54
N THR A 74 -13.39 -0.90 0.22
CA THR A 74 -12.10 -0.61 -0.42
C THR A 74 -12.02 0.87 -0.79
N LYS A 75 -10.96 1.54 -0.36
CA LYS A 75 -10.64 2.93 -0.70
C LYS A 75 -9.24 3.01 -1.30
N ARG A 76 -9.04 3.94 -2.24
CA ARG A 76 -7.74 4.21 -2.87
C ARG A 76 -7.34 5.64 -2.57
N TYR A 77 -6.04 5.86 -2.38
CA TYR A 77 -5.49 7.18 -2.12
C TYR A 77 -4.26 7.41 -2.99
N ASN A 78 -4.08 8.62 -3.49
CA ASN A 78 -2.80 9.01 -4.08
C ASN A 78 -1.71 9.08 -2.99
N LEU A 79 -0.46 9.37 -3.38
CA LEU A 79 0.63 9.55 -2.40
C LEU A 79 0.38 10.73 -1.44
N ASN A 80 -0.39 11.72 -1.88
CA ASN A 80 -0.83 12.84 -1.06
C ASN A 80 -1.97 12.47 -0.11
N GLY A 81 -2.42 11.21 -0.08
CA GLY A 81 -3.50 10.76 0.78
C GLY A 81 -4.89 11.29 0.41
N ASP A 82 -5.06 11.89 -0.76
CA ASP A 82 -6.37 12.25 -1.31
C ASP A 82 -7.05 10.99 -1.82
N GLU A 83 -8.30 10.78 -1.39
CA GLU A 83 -9.10 9.64 -1.84
C GLU A 83 -9.39 9.75 -3.34
N LYS A 84 -9.05 8.69 -4.09
CA LYS A 84 -9.41 8.55 -5.49
C LYS A 84 -10.78 7.87 -5.55
N ASN A 85 -11.77 8.62 -6.04
CA ASN A 85 -13.05 8.05 -6.48
C ASN A 85 -12.86 7.59 -7.93
N ASP A 86 -12.61 6.30 -8.12
CA ASP A 86 -12.66 5.64 -9.44
C ASP A 86 -14.13 5.33 -9.81
#